data_AF-A0A928ZDW4-F1
#
_entry.id   AF-A0A928ZDW4-F1
#
_cell.length_a   1.000
_cell.length_b   1.000
_cell.length_c   1.000
_cell.angle_alpha   90.00
_cell.angle_beta   90.00
_cell.angle_gamma   90.00
#
_symmetry.space_group_name_H-M   'P 1'
#
loop_
_entity.id
_entity.type
_entity.pdbx_description
1 polymer ?
#
loop_
_entity_poly.entity_id
_entity_poly.type
_entity_poly.pdbx_seq_one_letter_code
_entity_poly.pdbx_strand_id
1 'polypeptide(L)' 'MAINKGITKQELAKQYGISWRTVYRTLKTCGLNTAKQRYSKDEELLFKFARSLFDGGFSKLQVADYINQFKTQKPITNYE' A
#
# COMPACT_ATOMS: atom_id res chain seq x y z
N MET A 1 4.12 -10.14 24.61
CA MET A 1 4.53 -10.37 23.21
C MET A 1 3.42 -9.89 22.27
N ALA A 2 3.58 -8.74 21.60
CA ALA A 2 2.62 -8.31 20.59
C ALA A 2 2.89 -9.08 19.29
N ILE A 3 2.00 -10.00 18.94
CA ILE A 3 2.00 -10.66 17.65
C ILE A 3 1.87 -9.54 16.61
N ASN A 4 2.87 -9.39 15.72
CA ASN A 4 2.75 -8.53 14.53
C ASN A 4 1.67 -9.14 13.63
N LYS A 5 0.42 -8.90 13.98
CA LYS A 5 -0.74 -9.42 13.26
C LYS A 5 -0.95 -8.47 12.09
N GLY A 6 -0.51 -8.90 10.91
CA GLY A 6 -0.72 -8.13 9.68
C GLY A 6 -2.21 -7.84 9.46
N ILE A 7 -2.50 -6.70 8.83
CA ILE A 7 -3.85 -6.21 8.61
C ILE A 7 -4.54 -6.93 7.45
N THR A 8 -5.83 -7.21 7.57
CA THR A 8 -6.61 -7.84 6.49
C THR A 8 -7.25 -6.79 5.57
N LYS A 9 -7.68 -7.19 4.36
CA LYS A 9 -8.42 -6.29 3.45
C LYS A 9 -9.72 -5.77 4.07
N GLN A 10 -10.38 -6.58 4.90
CA GLN A 10 -11.61 -6.19 5.58
C GLN A 10 -11.35 -5.15 6.67
N GLU A 11 -10.25 -5.28 7.40
CA GLU A 11 -9.84 -4.27 8.39
C GLU A 11 -9.43 -2.97 7.71
N LEU A 12 -8.66 -3.02 6.61
CA LEU A 12 -8.37 -1.84 5.80
C LEU A 12 -9.66 -1.17 5.29
N ALA A 13 -10.63 -1.93 4.82
CA ALA A 13 -11.91 -1.39 4.36
C ALA A 13 -12.65 -0.65 5.50
N LYS A 14 -12.72 -1.25 6.69
CA LYS A 14 -13.35 -0.66 7.87
C LYS A 14 -12.62 0.59 8.36
N GLN A 15 -11.30 0.52 8.48
CA GLN A 15 -10.47 1.60 9.01
C GLN A 15 -10.52 2.86 8.14
N TYR A 16 -10.57 2.70 6.82
CA TYR A 16 -10.60 3.81 5.88
C TYR A 16 -12.03 4.18 5.44
N GLY A 17 -13.05 3.45 5.91
CA GLY A 17 -14.45 3.68 5.52
C GLY A 17 -14.71 3.48 4.01
N ILE A 18 -13.93 2.62 3.34
CA ILE A 18 -14.03 2.40 1.90
C ILE A 18 -14.42 0.97 1.54
N SER A 19 -15.01 0.81 0.36
CA SER A 19 -15.39 -0.49 -0.16
C SER A 19 -14.19 -1.43 -0.32
N TRP A 20 -14.39 -2.72 -0.04
CA TRP A 20 -13.38 -3.77 -0.25
C TRP A 20 -12.81 -3.79 -1.68
N ARG A 21 -13.64 -3.49 -2.69
CA ARG A 21 -13.21 -3.35 -4.09
C ARG A 21 -12.22 -2.19 -4.28
N THR A 22 -12.41 -1.08 -3.57
CA THR A 22 -11.48 0.06 -3.59
C THR A 22 -10.16 -0.32 -2.94
N VAL A 23 -10.21 -1.00 -1.78
CA VAL A 23 -9.01 -1.54 -1.13
C VAL A 23 -8.22 -2.44 -2.10
N TYR A 24 -8.89 -3.40 -2.74
CA TYR A 24 -8.29 -4.30 -3.72
C TYR A 24 -7.62 -3.54 -4.88
N ARG A 25 -8.29 -2.54 -5.45
CA ARG A 25 -7.76 -1.73 -6.56
C ARG A 25 -6.55 -0.89 -6.14
N THR A 26 -6.58 -0.30 -4.95
CA THR A 26 -5.45 0.46 -4.42
C THR A 26 -4.26 -0.47 -4.16
N LEU A 27 -4.46 -1.62 -3.51
CA LEU A 27 -3.40 -2.62 -3.30
C LEU A 27 -2.78 -3.10 -4.62
N LYS A 28 -3.61 -3.34 -5.64
CA LYS A 28 -3.15 -3.70 -7.00
C LYS A 28 -2.33 -2.58 -7.64
N THR A 29 -2.70 -1.32 -7.40
CA THR A 29 -1.96 -0.14 -7.90
C THR A 29 -0.61 -0.01 -7.21
N CYS A 30 -0.53 -0.34 -5.91
CA CYS A 30 0.73 -0.41 -5.18
C CYS A 30 1.64 -1.57 -5.63
N GLY A 31 1.20 -2.43 -6.56
CA GLY A 31 1.93 -3.63 -6.96
C GLY A 31 2.07 -4.68 -5.85
N LEU A 32 1.13 -4.69 -4.89
CA LEU A 32 1.12 -5.66 -3.80
C LEU A 32 0.38 -6.93 -4.21
N ASN A 33 0.79 -8.07 -3.63
CA ASN A 33 0.12 -9.35 -3.91
C ASN A 33 -1.28 -9.35 -3.28
N THR A 34 -2.30 -9.34 -4.14
CA THR A 34 -3.71 -9.34 -3.72
C THR A 34 -4.24 -10.71 -3.30
N ALA A 35 -3.48 -11.80 -3.51
CA ALA A 35 -3.85 -13.12 -3.00
C ALA A 35 -3.56 -13.29 -1.50
N LYS A 36 -2.69 -12.42 -0.93
CA LYS A 36 -2.39 -12.43 0.50
C LYS A 36 -3.64 -12.13 1.33
N GLN A 37 -3.79 -12.86 2.43
CA GLN A 37 -4.86 -12.62 3.41
C GLN A 37 -4.51 -11.49 4.39
N ARG A 38 -3.22 -11.34 4.73
CA ARG A 38 -2.70 -10.34 5.67
C ARG A 38 -1.55 -9.55 5.05
N TYR A 39 -1.47 -8.28 5.39
CA TYR A 39 -0.48 -7.31 4.92
C TYR A 39 0.39 -6.84 6.08
N SER A 40 1.70 -6.74 5.84
CA SER A 40 2.65 -6.21 6.82
C SER A 40 2.49 -4.69 6.99
N LYS A 41 3.11 -4.12 8.04
CA LYS A 41 3.10 -2.66 8.27
C LYS A 41 3.66 -1.86 7.09
N ASP A 42 4.72 -2.35 6.44
CA ASP A 42 5.26 -1.72 5.22
C ASP A 42 4.24 -1.69 4.07
N GLU A 43 3.48 -2.77 3.89
CA GLU A 43 2.44 -2.86 2.86
C GLU A 43 1.25 -1.93 3.19
N GLU A 44 0.90 -1.80 4.46
CA GLU A 44 -0.08 -0.84 4.95
C GLU A 44 0.37 0.61 4.73
N LEU A 45 1.65 0.93 4.95
CA LEU A 45 2.21 2.25 4.69
C LEU A 45 2.13 2.61 3.20
N LEU A 46 2.46 1.67 2.31
CA LEU A 46 2.28 1.85 0.86
C LEU A 46 0.82 2.10 0.48
N PHE A 47 -0.11 1.37 1.10
CA PHE A 47 -1.53 1.58 0.90
C PHE A 47 -1.98 2.97 1.35
N LYS A 48 -1.55 3.43 2.53
CA LYS A 48 -1.84 4.75 3.07
C LYS A 48 -1.31 5.86 2.17
N PHE A 49 -0.07 5.70 1.68
CA PHE A 49 0.54 6.64 0.76
C PHE A 49 -0.23 6.72 -0.57
N ALA A 50 -0.56 5.57 -1.16
CA ALA A 50 -1.37 5.52 -2.37
C ALA A 50 -2.75 6.16 -2.18
N ARG A 51 -3.39 5.96 -1.01
CA ARG A 51 -4.67 6.61 -0.69
C ARG A 51 -4.56 8.12 -0.61
N SER A 52 -3.48 8.64 -0.02
CA SER A 52 -3.24 10.08 0.07
C SER A 52 -3.07 10.70 -1.33
N LEU A 53 -2.39 9.99 -2.24
CA LEU A 53 -2.28 10.43 -3.63
C LEU A 53 -3.64 10.38 -4.36
N PHE A 54 -4.43 9.34 -4.17
CA PHE A 54 -5.78 9.30 -4.75
C PHE A 54 -6.69 10.42 -4.21
N ASP A 55 -6.55 10.78 -2.94
CA ASP A 55 -7.30 11.88 -2.32
C ASP A 55 -6.87 13.24 -2.91
N GLY A 56 -5.58 13.40 -3.20
CA GLY A 56 -5.04 14.56 -3.92
C GLY A 56 -5.35 14.61 -5.42
N GLY A 57 -6.23 13.74 -5.94
CA GLY A 57 -6.65 13.74 -7.34
C GLY A 57 -5.66 13.10 -8.33
N PHE A 58 -4.61 12.43 -7.84
CA PHE A 58 -3.65 11.77 -8.73
C PHE A 58 -4.26 10.55 -9.42
N SER A 59 -3.92 10.39 -10.70
CA SER A 59 -4.37 9.26 -11.51
C SER A 59 -3.66 7.98 -11.09
N LYS A 60 -4.32 6.83 -11.32
CA LYS A 60 -3.77 5.50 -11.02
C LYS A 60 -2.35 5.28 -11.55
N LEU A 61 -2.05 5.76 -12.76
CA LEU A 61 -0.71 5.65 -13.37
C LEU A 61 0.33 6.44 -12.57
N GLN A 62 0.01 7.68 -12.19
CA GLN A 62 0.89 8.51 -11.36
C GLN A 62 1.11 7.86 -9.99
N VAL A 63 0.05 7.36 -9.34
CA VAL A 63 0.15 6.67 -8.05
C VAL A 63 1.07 5.45 -8.14
N ALA A 64 0.94 4.64 -9.19
CA ALA A 64 1.81 3.49 -9.40
C ALA A 64 3.29 3.91 -9.59
N ASP A 65 3.53 4.98 -10.33
CA ASP A 65 4.86 5.54 -10.56
C ASP A 65 5.50 6.03 -9.25
N TYR A 66 4.80 6.84 -8.46
CA TYR A 66 5.26 7.30 -7.15
C TYR A 66 5.54 6.14 -6.19
N ILE A 67 4.70 5.10 -6.19
CA ILE A 67 4.93 3.90 -5.36
C ILE A 67 6.19 3.17 -5.80
N ASN A 68 6.45 3.05 -7.10
CA ASN A 68 7.68 2.44 -7.59
C ASN A 68 8.91 3.26 -7.19
N GLN A 69 8.86 4.59 -7.34
CA GLN A 69 9.94 5.48 -6.88
C GLN A 69 10.20 5.36 -5.37
N PHE A 70 9.14 5.23 -4.56
CA PHE A 70 9.25 5.04 -3.11
C PHE A 70 9.90 3.71 -2.74
N LYS A 71 9.63 2.63 -3.51
CA LYS A 71 10.29 1.33 -3.33
C LYS A 71 11.77 1.38 -3.71
N THR A 72 12.13 2.15 -4.74
CA THR A 72 13.52 2.27 -5.24
C THR A 72 14.39 3.21 -4.39
N GLN A 73 13.80 4.11 -3.61
CA GLN A 73 14.52 4.97 -2.66
C GLN A 73 14.99 4.24 -1.39
N LYS A 74 14.83 2.90 -1.30
CA LYS A 74 15.66 2.11 -0.39
C LYS A 74 17.12 2.32 -0.85
N PRO A 75 18.00 2.90 -0.01
CA PRO A 75 19.32 3.30 -0.45
C PRO A 75 20.01 2.09 -1.05
N ILE A 76 20.56 2.28 -2.26
CA ILE A 76 21.68 1.47 -2.69
C ILE A 76 22.72 1.72 -1.60
N THR A 77 22.90 0.75 -0.69
CA THR A 77 24.12 0.70 0.12
C THR A 77 25.23 0.49 -0.89
N ASN A 78 25.84 1.58 -1.35
CA ASN A 78 27.19 1.49 -1.89
C ASN A 78 28.07 1.15 -0.69
N TYR A 79 28.42 -0.12 -0.60
CA TYR A 79 29.60 -0.57 0.11
C TYR A 79 30.78 -0.01 -0.70
N GLU A 80 31.37 1.08 -0.22
CA GLU A 80 32.77 1.42 -0.50
C GLU A 80 33.68 0.53 0.36
#